data_AF-A0A352M509-F1
#
_entry.id   AF-A0A352M509-F1
#
_cell.length_a   1.000
_cell.length_b   1.000
_cell.length_c   1.000
_cell.angle_alpha   90.00
_cell.angle_beta   90.00
_cell.angle_gamma   90.00
#
_symmetry.space_group_name_H-M   'P 1'
#
loop_
_entity.id
_entity.type
_entity.pdbx_description
1 polymer ?
#
loop_
_entity_poly.entity_id
_entity_poly.type
_entity_poly.pdbx_seq_one_letter_code
_entity_poly.pdbx_strand_id
1 'polypeptide(L)'
;MKFNIRYILTFLSITALIFFITHGTLPAAYAFQDRPAFEVEIGGESPEQLGRLVDEEKITDYDKFYYPASFGVFENFDLVLVLDSIKNRICAYSLNGKFRGELKLGFNAHPVDFAWYPASKRIFVIFQGSPDIGIIDGADLSSKISARSFKTINVLESLGLDSKDKPHILKFWPCEIENTEENNFILNLALGPAVNLALSYKNGKIVPLKPVDPSIVEAAGFQGRSFAFDLHKGFICINQNLRTGSLDFLMLLKELSPARGFSCRFTNIIGADAKNNFYIGAYMGAAEDGIETAYTYKFDETGKFIARAEMPASPGMLVNRFISVDADGAVYYMRRLLNSNRISFYKLKF
;
A
#
# COMPACT_ATOMS: atom_id res chain seq x y z
N MET A 1 -1.62 39.43 54.58
CA MET A 1 -1.60 39.53 53.11
C MET A 1 -2.82 38.79 52.56
N LYS A 2 -3.89 39.50 52.18
CA LYS A 2 -5.13 38.87 51.66
C LYS A 2 -4.93 38.59 50.17
N PHE A 3 -4.67 37.33 49.82
CA PHE A 3 -4.65 36.92 48.42
C PHE A 3 -6.05 37.06 47.83
N ASN A 4 -6.18 37.90 46.81
CA ASN A 4 -7.46 38.20 46.19
C ASN A 4 -7.82 37.01 45.29
N ILE A 5 -8.71 36.13 45.78
CA ILE A 5 -9.20 34.90 45.11
C ILE A 5 -9.64 35.15 43.66
N ARG A 6 -10.10 36.38 43.34
CA ARG A 6 -10.42 36.79 41.97
C ARG A 6 -9.25 36.66 40.99
N TYR A 7 -8.02 37.02 41.37
CA TYR A 7 -6.88 36.93 40.45
C TYR A 7 -6.46 35.48 40.17
N ILE A 8 -6.63 34.57 41.13
CA ILE A 8 -6.32 33.15 40.96
C ILE A 8 -7.32 32.49 40.00
N LEU A 9 -8.62 32.81 40.13
CA LEU A 9 -9.67 32.32 39.24
C LEU A 9 -9.51 32.83 37.80
N THR A 10 -9.13 34.10 37.61
CA THR A 10 -8.85 34.66 36.27
C THR A 10 -7.60 34.02 35.65
N PHE A 11 -6.56 33.75 36.45
CA PHE A 11 -5.35 33.11 35.96
C PHE A 11 -5.57 31.65 35.55
N LEU A 12 -6.38 30.90 36.32
CA LEU A 12 -6.80 29.52 36.00
C LEU A 12 -7.67 29.44 34.75
N SER A 13 -8.55 30.42 34.52
CA SER A 13 -9.41 30.43 33.33
C SER A 13 -8.65 30.84 32.07
N ILE A 14 -7.66 31.74 32.16
CA ILE A 14 -6.78 32.08 31.04
C ILE A 14 -5.83 30.92 30.71
N THR A 15 -5.28 30.22 31.70
CA THR A 15 -4.46 29.01 31.45
C THR A 15 -5.29 27.86 30.89
N ALA A 16 -6.53 27.65 31.33
CA ALA A 16 -7.44 26.68 30.72
C ALA A 16 -7.79 27.06 29.27
N LEU A 17 -8.01 28.34 28.97
CA LEU A 17 -8.30 28.83 27.62
C LEU A 17 -7.09 28.66 26.69
N ILE A 18 -5.87 28.94 27.17
CA ILE A 18 -4.62 28.70 26.42
C ILE A 18 -4.39 27.19 26.22
N PHE A 19 -4.74 26.35 27.19
CA PHE A 19 -4.66 24.88 27.05
C PHE A 19 -5.62 24.36 25.97
N PHE A 20 -6.84 24.91 25.86
CA PHE A 20 -7.80 24.58 24.80
C PHE A 20 -7.43 25.15 23.42
N ILE A 21 -6.74 26.29 23.36
CA ILE A 21 -6.26 26.88 22.09
C ILE A 21 -5.01 26.14 21.57
N THR A 22 -4.20 25.55 22.47
CA THR A 22 -2.97 24.81 22.11
C THR A 22 -3.17 23.32 21.91
N HIS A 23 -4.20 22.72 22.49
CA HIS A 23 -4.68 21.39 22.13
C HIS A 23 -5.69 21.56 21.01
N GLY A 24 -5.17 21.81 19.80
CA GLY A 24 -5.97 21.84 18.59
C GLY A 24 -6.96 20.68 18.61
N THR A 25 -8.23 20.99 18.36
CA THR A 25 -9.23 19.99 17.99
C THR A 25 -8.57 19.01 17.06
N LEU A 26 -8.54 17.72 17.43
CA LEU A 26 -8.05 16.67 16.54
C LEU A 26 -8.67 16.94 15.16
N PRO A 27 -7.85 17.07 14.09
CA PRO A 27 -8.35 17.24 12.74
C PRO A 27 -9.52 16.30 12.47
N ALA A 28 -10.55 16.84 11.82
CA ALA A 28 -11.82 16.15 11.63
C ALA A 28 -11.62 14.73 11.11
N ALA A 29 -12.26 13.76 11.75
CA ALA A 29 -12.41 12.42 11.18
C ALA A 29 -13.45 12.51 10.08
N TYR A 30 -13.06 12.23 8.84
CA TYR A 30 -14.01 12.19 7.73
C TYR A 30 -14.73 10.84 7.75
N ALA A 31 -16.06 10.89 7.82
CA ALA A 31 -16.90 9.70 7.73
C ALA A 31 -16.71 8.99 6.39
N PHE A 32 -16.81 7.67 6.41
CA PHE A 32 -16.68 6.88 5.19
C PHE A 32 -17.79 7.24 4.21
N GLN A 33 -17.41 7.47 2.95
CA GLN A 33 -18.36 7.71 1.88
C GLN A 33 -18.70 6.38 1.22
N ASP A 34 -19.85 5.80 1.56
CA ASP A 34 -20.31 4.52 1.02
C ASP A 34 -20.80 4.60 -0.45
N ARG A 35 -20.45 5.69 -1.14
CA ARG A 35 -20.62 5.82 -2.58
C ARG A 35 -19.27 5.54 -3.24
N PRO A 36 -19.12 4.43 -3.99
CA PRO A 36 -17.87 4.15 -4.69
C PRO A 36 -17.59 5.21 -5.75
N ALA A 37 -16.30 5.47 -5.99
CA ALA A 37 -15.83 6.26 -7.12
C ALA A 37 -16.23 5.57 -8.44
N PHE A 38 -16.07 4.24 -8.48
CA PHE A 38 -16.59 3.38 -9.55
C PHE A 38 -16.67 1.92 -9.11
N GLU A 39 -17.35 1.11 -9.91
CA GLU A 39 -17.46 -0.34 -9.72
C GLU A 39 -17.09 -1.07 -11.00
N VAL A 40 -16.60 -2.29 -10.85
CA VAL A 40 -16.35 -3.22 -11.96
C VAL A 40 -16.99 -4.56 -11.65
N GLU A 41 -17.55 -5.20 -12.68
CA GLU A 41 -18.18 -6.50 -12.54
C GLU A 41 -17.14 -7.62 -12.33
N ILE A 42 -17.51 -8.58 -11.49
CA ILE A 42 -16.81 -9.85 -11.34
C ILE A 42 -17.46 -10.86 -12.28
N GLY A 43 -16.65 -11.75 -12.86
CA GLY A 43 -17.09 -12.86 -13.68
C GLY A 43 -17.80 -13.96 -12.88
N GLY A 44 -18.09 -15.07 -13.54
CA GLY A 44 -18.77 -16.23 -12.95
C GLY A 44 -18.09 -16.82 -11.70
N GLU A 45 -18.82 -17.66 -10.96
CA GLU A 45 -18.44 -18.20 -9.64
C GLU A 45 -17.31 -19.25 -9.63
N SER A 46 -16.43 -19.32 -10.64
CA SER A 46 -15.31 -20.27 -10.58
C SER A 46 -14.07 -19.58 -10.00
N PRO A 47 -13.77 -19.74 -8.69
CA PRO A 47 -12.41 -19.55 -8.22
C PRO A 47 -11.62 -20.71 -8.83
N GLU A 48 -11.10 -20.54 -10.04
CA GLU A 48 -10.05 -21.43 -10.49
C GLU A 48 -8.97 -21.40 -9.41
N GLN A 49 -8.63 -22.58 -8.90
CA GLN A 49 -7.79 -22.73 -7.71
C GLN A 49 -6.55 -21.86 -7.83
N LEU A 50 -6.28 -21.04 -6.80
CA LEU A 50 -5.05 -20.25 -6.66
C LEU A 50 -3.84 -21.10 -7.10
N GLY A 51 -3.12 -20.63 -8.12
CA GLY A 51 -1.91 -21.29 -8.63
C GLY A 51 -2.09 -22.23 -9.84
N ARG A 52 -3.29 -22.37 -10.43
CA ARG A 52 -3.45 -23.03 -11.74
C ARG A 52 -3.55 -22.00 -12.87
N LEU A 53 -2.90 -22.29 -13.99
CA LEU A 53 -3.09 -21.54 -15.23
C LEU A 53 -4.54 -21.73 -15.71
N VAL A 54 -5.15 -20.62 -16.09
CA VAL A 54 -6.54 -20.59 -16.52
C VAL A 54 -6.63 -20.94 -17.99
N ASP A 55 -7.57 -21.80 -18.32
CA ASP A 55 -7.87 -22.15 -19.70
C ASP A 55 -8.70 -21.03 -20.33
N GLU A 56 -8.03 -20.08 -21.01
CA GLU A 56 -8.67 -18.89 -21.60
C GLU A 56 -9.85 -19.25 -22.52
N GLU A 57 -9.85 -20.42 -23.16
CA GLU A 57 -10.91 -20.87 -24.06
C GLU A 57 -12.22 -21.19 -23.33
N LYS A 58 -12.17 -21.42 -22.01
CA LYS A 58 -13.35 -21.72 -21.17
C LYS A 58 -13.98 -20.48 -20.54
N ILE A 59 -13.35 -19.31 -20.65
CA ILE A 59 -13.84 -18.06 -20.08
C ILE A 59 -14.90 -17.44 -21.01
N THR A 60 -16.14 -17.33 -20.54
CA THR A 60 -17.26 -16.80 -21.34
C THR A 60 -17.53 -15.30 -21.17
N ASP A 61 -16.93 -14.67 -20.15
CA ASP A 61 -17.06 -13.26 -19.75
C ASP A 61 -15.66 -12.61 -19.62
N TYR A 62 -14.94 -12.58 -20.75
CA TYR A 62 -13.54 -12.15 -20.79
C TYR A 62 -13.33 -10.71 -20.27
N ASP A 63 -14.34 -9.86 -20.35
CA ASP A 63 -14.35 -8.47 -19.89
C ASP A 63 -14.43 -8.30 -18.36
N LYS A 64 -14.70 -9.37 -17.60
CA LYS A 64 -14.89 -9.31 -16.13
C LYS A 64 -13.68 -9.77 -15.33
N PHE A 65 -13.62 -9.35 -14.07
CA PHE A 65 -12.59 -9.78 -13.11
C PHE A 65 -12.95 -11.09 -12.44
N TYR A 66 -11.99 -11.98 -12.22
CA TYR A 66 -12.23 -13.19 -11.42
C TYR A 66 -11.61 -13.08 -10.03
N TYR A 67 -10.42 -12.48 -9.93
CA TYR A 67 -9.75 -12.25 -8.64
C TYR A 67 -8.72 -11.11 -8.74
N PRO A 68 -9.05 -9.88 -8.29
CA PRO A 68 -8.07 -8.81 -8.26
C PRO A 68 -7.09 -9.07 -7.11
N ALA A 69 -5.84 -9.46 -7.38
CA ALA A 69 -4.88 -9.70 -6.30
C ALA A 69 -4.25 -8.40 -5.77
N SER A 70 -4.23 -7.35 -6.59
CA SER A 70 -3.66 -6.04 -6.24
C SER A 70 -4.19 -4.96 -7.16
N PHE A 71 -4.12 -3.70 -6.74
CA PHE A 71 -4.38 -2.55 -7.59
C PHE A 71 -3.49 -1.34 -7.21
N GLY A 72 -3.32 -0.43 -8.16
CA GLY A 72 -2.62 0.83 -7.99
C GLY A 72 -3.40 2.00 -8.61
N VAL A 73 -3.31 3.18 -8.00
CA VAL A 73 -3.95 4.39 -8.52
C VAL A 73 -2.91 5.44 -8.87
N PHE A 74 -3.15 6.15 -9.96
CA PHE A 74 -2.29 7.21 -10.47
C PHE A 74 -3.18 8.38 -10.98
N GLU A 75 -3.56 9.30 -10.07
CA GLU A 75 -4.54 10.34 -10.39
C GLU A 75 -4.08 11.26 -11.53
N ASN A 76 -2.78 11.58 -11.57
CA ASN A 76 -2.16 12.38 -12.63
C ASN A 76 -2.32 11.80 -14.05
N PHE A 77 -2.65 10.52 -14.18
CA PHE A 77 -2.87 9.86 -15.47
C PHE A 77 -4.33 9.48 -15.73
N ASP A 78 -5.25 9.88 -14.85
CA ASP A 78 -6.63 9.39 -14.80
C ASP A 78 -6.66 7.86 -14.94
N LEU A 79 -5.99 7.17 -14.01
CA LEU A 79 -5.66 5.76 -14.15
C LEU A 79 -5.79 4.98 -12.84
N VAL A 80 -6.54 3.88 -12.91
CA VAL A 80 -6.53 2.79 -11.94
C VAL A 80 -6.10 1.52 -12.66
N LEU A 81 -5.07 0.88 -12.13
CA LEU A 81 -4.54 -0.38 -12.62
C LEU A 81 -4.95 -1.49 -11.66
N VAL A 82 -5.54 -2.56 -12.18
CA VAL A 82 -6.00 -3.69 -11.37
C VAL A 82 -5.38 -4.96 -11.94
N LEU A 83 -4.71 -5.72 -11.08
CA LEU A 83 -4.10 -7.00 -11.43
C LEU A 83 -5.16 -8.11 -11.39
N ASP A 84 -5.52 -8.62 -12.56
CA ASP A 84 -6.36 -9.80 -12.71
C ASP A 84 -5.45 -11.04 -12.78
N SER A 85 -5.17 -11.61 -11.61
CA SER A 85 -4.14 -12.64 -11.47
C SER A 85 -4.47 -13.94 -12.21
N ILE A 86 -5.76 -14.27 -12.28
CA ILE A 86 -6.29 -15.44 -12.97
C ILE A 86 -6.00 -15.31 -14.47
N LYS A 87 -6.35 -14.17 -15.07
CA LYS A 87 -6.14 -13.92 -16.51
C LYS A 87 -4.75 -13.39 -16.86
N ASN A 88 -3.80 -13.40 -15.91
CA ASN A 88 -2.41 -12.96 -16.12
C ASN A 88 -2.31 -11.59 -16.82
N ARG A 89 -3.14 -10.62 -16.40
CA ARG A 89 -3.24 -9.31 -17.05
C ARG A 89 -3.37 -8.17 -16.04
N ILE A 90 -2.98 -6.96 -16.45
CA ILE A 90 -3.30 -5.73 -15.75
C ILE A 90 -4.35 -4.98 -16.56
N CYS A 91 -5.52 -4.75 -15.97
CA CYS A 91 -6.60 -3.99 -16.57
C CYS A 91 -6.47 -2.51 -16.16
N ALA A 92 -6.69 -1.61 -17.11
CA ALA A 92 -6.63 -0.17 -16.90
C ALA A 92 -8.04 0.44 -16.97
N TYR A 93 -8.36 1.29 -15.98
CA TYR A 93 -9.59 2.06 -15.91
C TYR A 93 -9.25 3.53 -15.69
N SER A 94 -10.12 4.43 -16.12
CA SER A 94 -10.10 5.81 -15.61
C SER A 94 -10.63 5.88 -14.18
N LEU A 95 -10.45 7.03 -13.52
CA LEU A 95 -10.94 7.26 -12.15
C LEU A 95 -12.47 7.21 -12.04
N ASN A 96 -13.19 7.33 -13.16
CA ASN A 96 -14.64 7.13 -13.25
C ASN A 96 -15.05 5.70 -13.66
N GLY A 97 -14.10 4.76 -13.77
CA GLY A 97 -14.37 3.35 -14.05
C GLY A 97 -14.53 2.97 -15.51
N LYS A 98 -14.26 3.88 -16.47
CA LYS A 98 -14.27 3.51 -17.89
C LYS A 98 -13.08 2.61 -18.19
N PHE A 99 -13.33 1.42 -18.74
CA PHE A 99 -12.28 0.52 -19.21
C PHE A 99 -11.46 1.18 -20.34
N ARG A 100 -10.14 1.19 -20.19
CA ARG A 100 -9.18 1.78 -21.13
C ARG A 100 -8.41 0.73 -21.93
N GLY A 101 -8.51 -0.53 -21.52
CA GLY A 101 -7.87 -1.70 -22.12
C GLY A 101 -7.06 -2.51 -21.10
N GLU A 102 -6.26 -3.44 -21.59
CA GLU A 102 -5.52 -4.39 -20.76
C GLU A 102 -4.10 -4.65 -21.28
N LEU A 103 -3.20 -4.97 -20.37
CA LEU A 103 -1.87 -5.45 -20.66
C LEU A 103 -1.79 -6.93 -20.25
N LYS A 104 -1.68 -7.83 -21.23
CA LYS A 104 -1.35 -9.23 -20.98
C LYS A 104 0.10 -9.31 -20.47
N LEU A 105 0.32 -9.99 -19.35
CA LEU A 105 1.63 -10.05 -18.70
C LEU A 105 2.51 -11.15 -19.31
N GLY A 106 1.93 -12.19 -19.90
CA GLY A 106 2.67 -13.22 -20.65
C GLY A 106 3.65 -14.02 -19.80
N PHE A 107 3.50 -14.03 -18.47
CA PHE A 107 4.32 -14.81 -17.57
C PHE A 107 3.65 -16.15 -17.27
N ASN A 108 4.44 -17.22 -17.25
CA ASN A 108 3.92 -18.56 -16.91
C ASN A 108 3.54 -18.69 -15.41
N ALA A 109 4.08 -17.83 -14.56
CA ALA A 109 3.84 -17.83 -13.13
C ALA A 109 2.63 -16.96 -12.75
N HIS A 110 1.93 -17.34 -11.67
CA HIS A 110 0.73 -16.65 -11.21
C HIS A 110 1.09 -15.33 -10.49
N PRO A 111 0.73 -14.15 -11.02
CA PRO A 111 1.12 -12.87 -10.45
C PRO A 111 0.25 -12.54 -9.23
N VAL A 112 0.83 -11.91 -8.20
CA VAL A 112 0.10 -11.62 -6.94
C VAL A 112 0.18 -10.16 -6.49
N ASP A 113 1.21 -9.42 -6.90
CA ASP A 113 1.30 -7.97 -6.70
C ASP A 113 2.12 -7.35 -7.84
N PHE A 114 2.00 -6.03 -8.01
CA PHE A 114 2.75 -5.30 -9.01
C PHE A 114 3.04 -3.86 -8.55
N ALA A 115 4.01 -3.24 -9.20
CA ALA A 115 4.22 -1.80 -9.13
C ALA A 115 4.53 -1.25 -10.52
N TRP A 116 3.88 -0.17 -10.89
CA TRP A 116 4.19 0.58 -12.10
C TRP A 116 4.95 1.86 -11.74
N TYR A 117 6.03 2.09 -12.47
CA TYR A 117 6.87 3.27 -12.38
C TYR A 117 6.68 4.10 -13.66
N PRO A 118 5.82 5.14 -13.63
CA PRO A 118 5.46 5.88 -14.84
C PRO A 118 6.67 6.56 -15.50
N ALA A 119 7.59 7.12 -14.71
CA ALA A 119 8.73 7.86 -15.23
C ALA A 119 9.70 6.97 -16.03
N SER A 120 9.97 5.74 -15.56
CA SER A 120 10.80 4.76 -16.29
C SER A 120 10.01 3.90 -17.26
N LYS A 121 8.67 4.05 -17.32
CA LYS A 121 7.75 3.19 -18.08
C LYS A 121 8.02 1.71 -17.81
N ARG A 122 8.08 1.32 -16.54
CA ARG A 122 8.41 -0.04 -16.12
C ARG A 122 7.39 -0.60 -15.15
N ILE A 123 7.01 -1.86 -15.35
CA ILE A 123 6.20 -2.61 -14.38
C ILE A 123 7.07 -3.69 -13.79
N PHE A 124 6.97 -3.86 -12.47
CA PHE A 124 7.47 -5.02 -11.77
C PHE A 124 6.28 -5.85 -11.29
N VAL A 125 6.38 -7.17 -11.41
CA VAL A 125 5.34 -8.13 -11.01
C VAL A 125 6.00 -9.19 -10.14
N ILE A 126 5.36 -9.57 -9.04
CA ILE A 126 5.80 -10.70 -8.21
C ILE A 126 4.83 -11.87 -8.38
N PHE A 127 5.31 -13.09 -8.14
CA PHE A 127 4.55 -14.29 -8.39
C PHE A 127 4.34 -15.15 -7.14
N GLN A 128 3.23 -15.85 -7.09
CA GLN A 128 2.90 -16.78 -6.02
C GLN A 128 3.96 -17.87 -5.90
N GLY A 129 4.48 -18.08 -4.69
CA GLY A 129 5.42 -19.17 -4.41
C GLY A 129 6.76 -19.06 -5.15
N SER A 130 7.12 -17.89 -5.68
CA SER A 130 8.35 -17.69 -6.44
C SER A 130 9.26 -16.60 -5.84
N PRO A 131 10.59 -16.79 -5.87
CA PRO A 131 11.57 -15.74 -5.63
C PRO A 131 11.80 -14.80 -6.83
N ASP A 132 11.12 -15.07 -7.96
CA ASP A 132 11.32 -14.32 -9.19
C ASP A 132 10.47 -13.04 -9.22
N ILE A 133 10.99 -12.03 -9.92
CA ILE A 133 10.23 -10.86 -10.34
C ILE A 133 10.12 -10.79 -11.86
N GLY A 134 8.93 -10.50 -12.35
CA GLY A 134 8.66 -10.14 -13.73
C GLY A 134 8.96 -8.66 -13.94
N ILE A 135 9.60 -8.35 -15.07
CA ILE A 135 9.95 -6.98 -15.47
C ILE A 135 9.39 -6.74 -16.85
N ILE A 136 8.58 -5.69 -16.96
CA ILE A 136 7.98 -5.25 -18.22
C ILE A 136 8.52 -3.85 -18.52
N ASP A 137 9.35 -3.75 -19.55
CA ASP A 137 9.96 -2.49 -19.99
C ASP A 137 9.12 -1.81 -21.09
N GLY A 138 9.17 -0.47 -21.12
CA GLY A 138 8.44 0.32 -22.11
C GLY A 138 6.92 0.29 -21.93
N ALA A 139 6.46 0.05 -20.71
CA ALA A 139 5.06 0.02 -20.32
C ALA A 139 4.46 1.43 -20.34
N ASP A 140 3.73 1.75 -21.40
CA ASP A 140 2.88 2.94 -21.49
C ASP A 140 1.46 2.51 -21.12
N LEU A 141 0.96 2.96 -19.97
CA LEU A 141 -0.38 2.60 -19.49
C LEU A 141 -1.33 3.81 -19.46
N SER A 142 -0.79 5.02 -19.67
CA SER A 142 -1.54 6.27 -19.57
C SER A 142 -2.06 6.76 -20.91
N SER A 143 -1.37 6.50 -22.02
CA SER A 143 -1.78 6.98 -23.35
C SER A 143 -2.21 5.85 -24.27
N LYS A 144 -1.40 4.78 -24.33
CA LYS A 144 -1.65 3.59 -25.15
C LYS A 144 -1.12 2.38 -24.40
N ILE A 145 -2.02 1.52 -23.95
CA ILE A 145 -1.66 0.30 -23.23
C ILE A 145 -0.79 -0.58 -24.12
N SER A 146 0.50 -0.61 -23.78
CA SER A 146 1.53 -1.31 -24.55
C SER A 146 2.76 -1.56 -23.69
N ALA A 147 3.54 -2.56 -24.07
CA ALA A 147 4.83 -2.90 -23.48
C ALA A 147 5.81 -3.33 -24.59
N ARG A 148 7.12 -3.29 -24.31
CA ARG A 148 8.16 -3.63 -25.30
C ARG A 148 8.80 -4.99 -25.07
N SER A 149 9.11 -5.32 -23.82
CA SER A 149 9.78 -6.57 -23.50
C SER A 149 9.40 -7.07 -22.12
N PHE A 150 9.36 -8.39 -22.01
CA PHE A 150 9.05 -9.14 -20.81
C PHE A 150 10.26 -9.99 -20.46
N LYS A 151 10.67 -9.97 -19.19
CA LYS A 151 11.71 -10.85 -18.68
C LYS A 151 11.44 -11.18 -17.22
N THR A 152 12.05 -12.25 -16.77
CA THR A 152 11.99 -12.68 -15.38
C THR A 152 13.40 -12.69 -14.82
N ILE A 153 13.56 -12.24 -13.58
CA ILE A 153 14.82 -12.28 -12.86
C ILE A 153 14.59 -12.98 -11.52
N ASN A 154 15.42 -13.97 -11.23
CA ASN A 154 15.50 -14.55 -9.90
C ASN A 154 16.26 -13.60 -8.96
N VAL A 155 15.58 -13.12 -7.92
CA VAL A 155 16.14 -12.10 -7.01
C VAL A 155 17.33 -12.64 -6.24
N LEU A 156 17.24 -13.87 -5.74
CA LEU A 156 18.25 -14.45 -4.85
C LEU A 156 19.53 -14.79 -5.62
N GLU A 157 19.38 -15.41 -6.80
CA GLU A 157 20.51 -15.68 -7.70
C GLU A 157 21.21 -14.38 -8.11
N SER A 158 20.44 -13.31 -8.37
CA SER A 158 21.00 -11.99 -8.69
C SER A 158 21.82 -11.39 -7.54
N LEU A 159 21.55 -11.80 -6.31
CA LEU A 159 22.27 -11.40 -5.10
C LEU A 159 23.34 -12.40 -4.69
N GLY A 160 23.54 -13.50 -5.44
CA GLY A 160 24.47 -14.57 -5.09
C GLY A 160 24.08 -15.35 -3.84
N LEU A 161 22.79 -15.35 -3.48
CA LEU A 161 22.26 -16.05 -2.31
C LEU A 161 21.80 -17.46 -2.70
N ASP A 162 22.33 -18.48 -2.00
CA ASP A 162 21.90 -19.87 -2.17
C ASP A 162 20.52 -20.07 -1.51
N SER A 163 19.53 -20.50 -2.29
CA SER A 163 18.12 -20.50 -1.90
C SER A 163 17.58 -21.88 -1.58
N LYS A 164 18.25 -22.60 -0.67
CA LYS A 164 17.80 -23.93 -0.21
C LYS A 164 16.35 -23.92 0.28
N ASP A 165 15.92 -22.81 0.88
CA ASP A 165 14.58 -22.63 1.43
C ASP A 165 13.56 -22.02 0.44
N LYS A 166 13.98 -21.70 -0.80
CA LYS A 166 13.15 -21.11 -1.88
C LYS A 166 12.13 -20.08 -1.37
N PRO A 167 12.58 -18.95 -0.80
CA PRO A 167 11.66 -17.95 -0.29
C PRO A 167 10.80 -17.40 -1.41
N HIS A 168 9.55 -17.10 -1.08
CA HIS A 168 8.66 -16.42 -2.01
C HIS A 168 8.43 -14.98 -1.57
N ILE A 169 8.22 -14.11 -2.56
CA ILE A 169 7.97 -12.70 -2.33
C ILE A 169 6.49 -12.50 -2.00
N LEU A 170 6.20 -11.85 -0.88
CA LEU A 170 4.84 -11.57 -0.43
C LEU A 170 4.31 -10.25 -0.97
N LYS A 171 5.17 -9.22 -1.01
CA LYS A 171 4.76 -7.86 -1.35
C LYS A 171 5.88 -7.09 -2.01
N PHE A 172 5.50 -6.23 -2.95
CA PHE A 172 6.40 -5.34 -3.67
C PHE A 172 6.10 -3.90 -3.31
N TRP A 173 7.03 -3.18 -2.71
CA TRP A 173 6.83 -1.77 -2.40
C TRP A 173 7.66 -0.87 -3.29
N PRO A 174 7.02 -0.03 -4.12
CA PRO A 174 7.76 0.95 -4.90
C PRO A 174 8.36 2.02 -3.99
N CYS A 175 9.60 2.39 -4.27
CA CYS A 175 10.28 3.54 -3.68
C CYS A 175 10.59 4.59 -4.77
N GLU A 176 11.18 5.71 -4.39
CA GLU A 176 11.58 6.77 -5.33
C GLU A 176 12.43 6.28 -6.52
N ILE A 177 12.22 6.92 -7.67
CA ILE A 177 13.04 6.85 -8.87
C ILE A 177 13.95 8.09 -8.88
N GLU A 178 15.27 7.92 -8.75
CA GLU A 178 16.20 9.06 -8.91
C GLU A 178 16.33 9.52 -10.36
N ASN A 179 16.23 8.58 -11.28
CA ASN A 179 16.27 8.81 -12.72
C ASN A 179 15.59 7.63 -13.44
N THR A 180 15.24 7.82 -14.71
CA THR A 180 14.49 6.82 -15.48
C THR A 180 15.19 5.47 -15.65
N GLU A 181 16.48 5.36 -15.33
CA GLU A 181 17.26 4.12 -15.42
C GLU A 181 17.24 3.31 -14.12
N GLU A 182 16.83 3.91 -12.99
CA GLU A 182 16.94 3.35 -11.65
C GLU A 182 15.57 3.28 -10.96
N ASN A 183 15.10 2.07 -10.66
CA ASN A 183 13.88 1.85 -9.89
C ASN A 183 14.22 1.19 -8.55
N ASN A 184 13.99 1.89 -7.45
CA ASN A 184 14.19 1.34 -6.12
C ASN A 184 12.90 0.74 -5.58
N PHE A 185 13.03 -0.35 -4.83
CA PHE A 185 11.92 -1.04 -4.22
C PHE A 185 12.35 -1.83 -2.99
N ILE A 186 11.35 -2.21 -2.20
CA ILE A 186 11.48 -3.16 -1.11
C ILE A 186 10.66 -4.39 -1.44
N LEU A 187 11.22 -5.57 -1.17
CA LEU A 187 10.52 -6.84 -1.22
C LEU A 187 10.37 -7.39 0.19
N ASN A 188 9.16 -7.76 0.59
CA ASN A 188 8.94 -8.54 1.81
C ASN A 188 8.95 -10.04 1.45
N LEU A 189 9.82 -10.83 2.07
CA LEU A 189 9.95 -12.26 1.83
C LEU A 189 9.28 -13.09 2.92
N ALA A 190 8.67 -14.21 2.53
CA ALA A 190 8.20 -15.24 3.45
C ALA A 190 9.34 -16.19 3.83
N LEU A 191 10.12 -15.82 4.84
CA LEU A 191 11.13 -16.67 5.50
C LEU A 191 11.06 -16.43 7.00
N GLY A 192 10.66 -17.40 7.82
CA GLY A 192 10.71 -17.26 9.29
C GLY A 192 10.24 -15.86 9.78
N PRO A 193 11.05 -15.10 10.53
CA PRO A 193 10.78 -13.67 10.72
C PRO A 193 10.93 -12.94 9.36
N ALA A 194 9.85 -12.32 8.89
CA ALA A 194 9.78 -11.66 7.58
C ALA A 194 11.07 -10.88 7.25
N VAL A 195 11.69 -11.20 6.10
CA VAL A 195 12.95 -10.58 5.68
C VAL A 195 12.64 -9.49 4.65
N ASN A 196 13.18 -8.31 4.89
CA ASN A 196 13.03 -7.15 4.03
C ASN A 196 14.27 -6.99 3.14
N LEU A 197 14.09 -7.05 1.81
CA LEU A 197 15.15 -6.77 0.84
C LEU A 197 14.96 -5.38 0.25
N ALA A 198 15.91 -4.47 0.49
CA ALA A 198 15.98 -3.18 -0.18
C ALA A 198 16.86 -3.29 -1.43
N LEU A 199 16.27 -3.04 -2.60
CA LEU A 199 16.87 -3.33 -3.89
C LEU A 199 16.70 -2.16 -4.86
N SER A 200 17.58 -2.11 -5.85
CA SER A 200 17.51 -1.22 -6.98
C SER A 200 17.60 -2.02 -8.27
N TYR A 201 16.76 -1.68 -9.24
CA TYR A 201 16.90 -2.16 -10.61
C TYR A 201 17.52 -1.08 -11.46
N LYS A 202 18.76 -1.31 -11.91
CA LYS A 202 19.56 -0.36 -12.69
C LYS A 202 20.32 -1.08 -13.78
N ASN A 203 20.29 -0.52 -14.99
CA ASN A 203 21.06 -1.03 -16.14
C ASN A 203 20.86 -2.53 -16.40
N GLY A 204 19.62 -3.00 -16.31
CA GLY A 204 19.31 -4.39 -16.59
C GLY A 204 19.41 -5.34 -15.38
N LYS A 205 19.98 -4.89 -14.26
CA LYS A 205 20.38 -5.74 -13.13
C LYS A 205 19.70 -5.33 -11.83
N ILE A 206 19.49 -6.31 -10.95
CA ILE A 206 19.13 -6.08 -9.55
C ILE A 206 20.41 -5.89 -8.76
N VAL A 207 20.48 -4.82 -7.98
CA VAL A 207 21.59 -4.52 -7.07
C VAL A 207 21.04 -4.21 -5.67
N PRO A 208 21.75 -4.60 -4.59
CA PRO A 208 21.32 -4.30 -3.24
C PRO A 208 21.48 -2.81 -2.90
N LEU A 209 20.53 -2.28 -2.14
CA LEU A 209 20.66 -1.01 -1.41
C LEU A 209 21.26 -1.29 -0.02
N LYS A 210 21.26 -0.28 0.88
CA LYS A 210 21.62 -0.54 2.28
C LYS A 210 20.64 -1.57 2.88
N PRO A 211 21.15 -2.57 3.63
CA PRO A 211 20.29 -3.54 4.30
C PRO A 211 19.26 -2.86 5.19
N VAL A 212 18.04 -3.40 5.18
CA VAL A 212 16.97 -2.93 6.05
C VAL A 212 17.33 -3.23 7.50
N ASP A 213 17.15 -2.26 8.41
CA ASP A 213 17.44 -2.44 9.82
C ASP A 213 16.58 -3.58 10.40
N PRO A 214 17.15 -4.52 11.17
CA PRO A 214 16.40 -5.67 11.71
C PRO A 214 15.23 -5.31 12.64
N SER A 215 15.17 -4.09 13.16
CA SER A 215 14.03 -3.60 13.94
C SER A 215 12.79 -3.29 13.08
N ILE A 216 12.95 -3.18 11.77
CA ILE A 216 11.89 -3.04 10.77
C ILE A 216 11.49 -4.45 10.32
N VAL A 217 10.38 -4.95 10.85
CA VAL A 217 9.88 -6.30 10.62
C VAL A 217 9.03 -6.36 9.35
N GLU A 218 8.16 -5.37 9.12
CA GLU A 218 7.31 -5.28 7.93
C GLU A 218 7.57 -3.98 7.15
N ALA A 219 8.68 -3.94 6.41
CA ALA A 219 9.08 -2.74 5.69
C ALA A 219 8.10 -2.40 4.55
N ALA A 220 7.61 -1.16 4.53
CA ALA A 220 6.97 -0.57 3.37
C ALA A 220 7.88 0.46 2.69
N GLY A 221 7.66 0.64 1.39
CA GLY A 221 8.38 1.59 0.55
C GLY A 221 7.70 2.95 0.51
N PHE A 222 8.51 3.98 0.31
CA PHE A 222 8.09 5.37 0.37
C PHE A 222 8.06 5.97 -1.04
N GLN A 223 6.89 6.38 -1.55
CA GLN A 223 6.84 7.06 -2.86
C GLN A 223 7.45 8.45 -2.69
N GLY A 224 8.56 8.75 -3.37
CA GLY A 224 9.24 10.06 -3.26
C GLY A 224 10.49 10.08 -2.37
N ARG A 225 10.78 9.01 -1.61
CA ARG A 225 12.13 8.76 -1.06
C ARG A 225 12.52 7.29 -1.15
N SER A 226 13.82 6.99 -1.20
CA SER A 226 14.29 5.61 -1.07
C SER A 226 14.34 5.18 0.40
N PHE A 227 13.18 5.01 1.04
CA PHE A 227 13.06 4.72 2.47
C PHE A 227 12.28 3.42 2.73
N ALA A 228 12.68 2.71 3.78
CA ALA A 228 11.90 1.65 4.42
C ALA A 228 11.27 2.20 5.70
N PHE A 229 10.05 1.79 6.01
CA PHE A 229 9.46 2.10 7.30
C PHE A 229 8.56 1.00 7.85
N ASP A 230 8.44 0.95 9.17
CA ASP A 230 7.62 0.00 9.94
C ASP A 230 7.07 0.66 11.22
N LEU A 231 6.03 0.08 11.81
CA LEU A 231 5.37 0.50 13.04
C LEU A 231 5.80 -0.36 14.22
N HIS A 232 6.67 0.19 15.05
CA HIS A 232 7.01 -0.43 16.31
C HIS A 232 5.95 -0.12 17.38
N LYS A 233 5.34 -1.18 17.93
CA LYS A 233 4.24 -1.11 18.92
C LYS A 233 3.01 -0.30 18.46
N GLY A 234 2.89 -0.03 17.17
CA GLY A 234 1.80 0.74 16.55
C GLY A 234 1.94 2.26 16.62
N PHE A 235 2.80 2.82 17.47
CA PHE A 235 2.91 4.27 17.69
C PHE A 235 4.30 4.87 17.44
N ILE A 236 5.28 4.07 17.03
CA ILE A 236 6.60 4.54 16.63
C ILE A 236 6.79 4.15 15.17
N CYS A 237 6.92 5.15 14.30
CA CYS A 237 7.35 4.90 12.92
C CYS A 237 8.88 4.90 12.88
N ILE A 238 9.47 3.79 12.47
CA ILE A 238 10.91 3.69 12.22
C ILE A 238 11.10 3.95 10.73
N ASN A 239 11.83 5.01 10.37
CA ASN A 239 12.14 5.38 9.00
C ASN A 239 13.62 5.15 8.73
N GLN A 240 13.96 4.39 7.69
CA GLN A 240 15.33 4.18 7.26
C GLN A 240 15.55 4.71 5.85
N ASN A 241 16.55 5.57 5.66
CA ASN A 241 17.05 5.92 4.34
C ASN A 241 17.86 4.74 3.78
N LEU A 242 17.41 4.14 2.67
CA LEU A 242 18.03 2.97 2.06
C LEU A 242 19.32 3.26 1.30
N ARG A 243 19.70 4.53 1.12
CA ARG A 243 20.96 4.92 0.51
C ARG A 243 22.05 5.19 1.54
N THR A 244 21.72 5.95 2.58
CA THR A 244 22.67 6.33 3.63
C THR A 244 22.70 5.31 4.77
N GLY A 245 21.59 4.61 5.00
CA GLY A 245 21.36 3.76 6.16
C GLY A 245 20.91 4.52 7.41
N SER A 246 20.69 5.83 7.32
CA SER A 246 20.28 6.64 8.47
C SER A 246 18.87 6.28 8.94
N LEU A 247 18.70 6.15 10.26
CA LEU A 247 17.43 5.89 10.91
C LEU A 247 16.86 7.15 11.54
N ASP A 248 15.55 7.26 11.48
CA ASP A 248 14.75 8.25 12.18
C ASP A 248 13.58 7.56 12.89
N PHE A 249 13.17 8.10 14.04
CA PHE A 249 12.14 7.52 14.89
C PHE A 249 11.08 8.58 15.16
N LEU A 250 9.90 8.39 14.58
CA LEU A 250 8.81 9.33 14.68
C LEU A 250 7.78 8.82 15.68
N MET A 251 7.49 9.63 16.69
CA MET A 251 6.44 9.36 17.66
C MET A 251 5.08 9.73 17.06
N LEU A 252 4.21 8.73 16.91
CA LEU A 252 2.86 8.88 16.39
C LEU A 252 1.83 9.01 17.52
N LEU A 253 0.55 8.87 17.17
CA LEU A 253 -0.55 8.88 18.13
C LEU A 253 -0.54 7.63 19.00
N LYS A 254 -0.66 7.82 20.32
CA LYS A 254 -0.78 6.73 21.29
C LYS A 254 -2.02 5.85 21.06
N GLU A 255 -3.08 6.38 20.45
CA GLU A 255 -4.29 5.60 20.15
C GLU A 255 -4.07 4.47 19.15
N LEU A 256 -2.98 4.52 18.38
CA LEU A 256 -2.55 3.44 17.49
C LEU A 256 -1.92 2.26 18.24
N SER A 257 -1.60 2.44 19.53
CA SER A 257 -1.09 1.37 20.38
C SER A 257 -2.21 0.44 20.82
N PRO A 258 -1.99 -0.89 20.83
CA PRO A 258 -2.95 -1.81 21.42
C PRO A 258 -3.16 -1.58 22.92
N ALA A 259 -4.43 -1.63 23.36
CA ALA A 259 -4.82 -1.44 24.76
C ALA A 259 -5.97 -2.38 25.18
N ARG A 260 -6.38 -2.33 26.45
CA ARG A 260 -7.56 -3.06 26.94
C ARG A 260 -8.86 -2.36 26.52
N GLY A 261 -9.92 -3.15 26.33
CA GLY A 261 -11.22 -2.63 25.86
C GLY A 261 -11.16 -2.17 24.40
N PHE A 262 -12.17 -1.42 23.94
CA PHE A 262 -12.20 -0.93 22.56
C PHE A 262 -10.98 -0.05 22.26
N SER A 263 -10.10 -0.52 21.38
CA SER A 263 -8.84 0.15 21.06
C SER A 263 -8.31 -0.35 19.70
N CYS A 264 -7.17 0.19 19.27
CA CYS A 264 -6.46 -0.33 18.11
C CYS A 264 -6.04 -1.78 18.39
N ARG A 265 -6.36 -2.69 17.47
CA ARG A 265 -6.00 -4.10 17.55
C ARG A 265 -4.83 -4.42 16.66
N PHE A 266 -4.84 -3.81 15.48
CA PHE A 266 -3.80 -4.00 14.49
C PHE A 266 -3.61 -2.69 13.72
N THR A 267 -2.35 -2.42 13.38
CA THR A 267 -1.98 -1.35 12.48
C THR A 267 -1.19 -1.93 11.31
N ASN A 268 -1.41 -1.40 10.11
CA ASN A 268 -0.57 -1.71 8.97
C ASN A 268 -0.16 -0.43 8.25
N ILE A 269 0.97 -0.50 7.57
CA ILE A 269 1.34 0.55 6.64
C ILE A 269 0.52 0.41 5.36
N ILE A 270 -0.04 1.54 4.92
CA ILE A 270 -0.79 1.67 3.68
C ILE A 270 0.11 2.19 2.55
N GLY A 271 1.04 3.10 2.88
CA GLY A 271 2.01 3.66 1.93
C GLY A 271 2.42 5.08 2.30
N ALA A 272 3.07 5.76 1.37
CA ALA A 272 3.44 7.17 1.48
C ALA A 272 3.29 7.88 0.13
N ASP A 273 3.12 9.20 0.16
CA ASP A 273 2.99 10.06 -1.01
C ASP A 273 4.29 10.83 -1.31
N ALA A 274 4.38 11.43 -2.51
CA ALA A 274 5.58 12.15 -2.95
C ALA A 274 5.88 13.44 -2.16
N LYS A 275 4.95 13.89 -1.30
CA LYS A 275 5.15 15.03 -0.39
C LYS A 275 5.68 14.59 0.97
N ASN A 276 6.02 13.33 1.10
CA ASN A 276 6.48 12.71 2.32
C ASN A 276 5.45 12.57 3.43
N ASN A 277 4.16 12.53 3.10
CA ASN A 277 3.17 12.07 4.05
C ASN A 277 3.13 10.54 4.05
N PHE A 278 2.94 9.94 5.21
CA PHE A 278 2.74 8.50 5.34
C PHE A 278 1.37 8.16 5.93
N TYR A 279 0.89 6.98 5.55
CA TYR A 279 -0.49 6.55 5.74
C TYR A 279 -0.52 5.22 6.49
N ILE A 280 -1.28 5.18 7.58
CA ILE A 280 -1.38 4.03 8.48
C ILE A 280 -2.83 3.59 8.58
N GLY A 281 -3.08 2.31 8.31
CA GLY A 281 -4.35 1.68 8.60
C GLY A 281 -4.38 1.28 10.07
N ALA A 282 -5.48 1.58 10.75
CA ALA A 282 -5.71 1.17 12.12
C ALA A 282 -7.08 0.51 12.22
N TYR A 283 -7.10 -0.71 12.77
CA TYR A 283 -8.29 -1.52 12.92
C TYR A 283 -8.67 -1.55 14.40
N MET A 284 -9.84 -1.03 14.71
CA MET A 284 -10.30 -0.78 16.07
C MET A 284 -11.39 -1.78 16.44
N GLY A 285 -11.32 -2.33 17.65
CA GLY A 285 -12.29 -3.32 18.09
C GLY A 285 -12.11 -3.77 19.53
N ALA A 286 -13.03 -4.60 20.00
CA ALA A 286 -12.98 -5.20 21.33
C ALA A 286 -11.99 -6.39 21.40
N ALA A 287 -11.69 -7.04 20.29
CA ALA A 287 -10.74 -8.17 20.17
C ALA A 287 -10.15 -8.22 18.74
N GLU A 288 -9.13 -9.04 18.50
CA GLU A 288 -8.48 -9.18 17.17
C GLU A 288 -9.45 -9.73 16.09
N ASP A 289 -10.35 -10.60 16.48
CA ASP A 289 -11.44 -11.15 15.66
C ASP A 289 -12.72 -10.28 15.70
N GLY A 290 -12.73 -9.25 16.54
CA GLY A 290 -13.85 -8.33 16.77
C GLY A 290 -13.55 -6.91 16.28
N ILE A 291 -13.00 -6.77 15.07
CA ILE A 291 -12.80 -5.45 14.45
C ILE A 291 -14.15 -4.86 14.06
N GLU A 292 -14.46 -3.69 14.61
CA GLU A 292 -15.74 -3.00 14.42
C GLU A 292 -15.62 -1.78 13.51
N THR A 293 -14.49 -1.05 13.59
CA THR A 293 -14.22 0.13 12.77
C THR A 293 -12.78 0.13 12.29
N ALA A 294 -12.51 0.80 11.17
CA ALA A 294 -11.15 1.01 10.70
C ALA A 294 -10.95 2.42 10.19
N TYR A 295 -9.73 2.90 10.28
CA TYR A 295 -9.34 4.24 9.84
C TYR A 295 -8.04 4.19 9.06
N THR A 296 -7.91 5.08 8.10
CA THR A 296 -6.61 5.50 7.58
C THR A 296 -6.21 6.81 8.25
N TYR A 297 -5.04 6.83 8.86
CA TYR A 297 -4.42 8.00 9.44
C TYR A 297 -3.37 8.56 8.48
N LYS A 298 -3.35 9.88 8.31
CA LYS A 298 -2.35 10.62 7.55
C LYS A 298 -1.44 11.40 8.49
N PHE A 299 -0.13 11.25 8.30
CA PHE A 299 0.92 11.96 9.03
C PHE A 299 1.82 12.72 8.05
N ASP A 300 2.38 13.85 8.47
CA ASP A 300 3.46 14.51 7.71
C ASP A 300 4.81 13.80 7.91
N GLU A 301 5.85 14.29 7.22
CA GLU A 301 7.20 13.70 7.27
C GLU A 301 7.85 13.71 8.66
N THR A 302 7.33 14.52 9.60
CA THR A 302 7.82 14.62 10.98
C THR A 302 7.04 13.74 11.95
N GLY A 303 6.02 13.02 11.46
CA GLY A 303 5.13 12.18 12.26
C GLY A 303 4.01 12.96 12.95
N LYS A 304 3.81 14.23 12.58
CA LYS A 304 2.67 15.00 13.07
C LYS A 304 1.41 14.53 12.38
N PHE A 305 0.38 14.26 13.18
CA PHE A 305 -0.94 13.90 12.68
C PHE A 305 -1.56 15.04 11.86
N ILE A 306 -2.05 14.73 10.66
CA ILE A 306 -2.74 15.67 9.76
C ILE A 306 -4.24 15.44 9.79
N ALA A 307 -4.70 14.21 9.54
CA ALA A 307 -6.11 13.87 9.38
C ALA A 307 -6.33 12.36 9.42
N ARG A 308 -7.58 11.92 9.64
CA ARG A 308 -7.97 10.53 9.47
C ARG A 308 -9.26 10.39 8.69
N ALA A 309 -9.36 9.31 7.92
CA ALA A 309 -10.54 8.92 7.17
C ALA A 309 -11.03 7.56 7.68
N GLU A 310 -12.33 7.41 7.90
CA GLU A 310 -12.91 6.10 8.16
C GLU A 310 -12.86 5.23 6.88
N MET A 311 -12.61 3.94 7.05
CA MET A 311 -12.64 2.94 5.99
C MET A 311 -13.37 1.68 6.46
N PRO A 312 -13.85 0.83 5.55
CA PRO A 312 -14.49 -0.43 5.93
C PRO A 312 -13.56 -1.32 6.76
N ALA A 313 -14.10 -1.90 7.84
CA ALA A 313 -13.36 -2.68 8.83
C ALA A 313 -12.75 -3.99 8.29
N SER A 314 -13.29 -4.54 7.20
CA SER A 314 -12.82 -5.78 6.60
C SER A 314 -12.52 -5.58 5.12
N PRO A 315 -11.29 -5.86 4.64
CA PRO A 315 -11.10 -6.16 3.24
C PRO A 315 -11.90 -7.44 2.97
N GLY A 316 -13.06 -7.32 2.34
CA GLY A 316 -13.92 -8.47 2.01
C GLY A 316 -13.30 -9.42 0.97
N MET A 317 -11.97 -9.47 0.86
CA MET A 317 -11.18 -10.20 -0.13
C MET A 317 -9.78 -10.55 0.39
N LEU A 318 -9.29 -11.74 0.03
CA LEU A 318 -7.92 -12.20 0.28
C LEU A 318 -6.96 -11.65 -0.79
N VAL A 319 -6.63 -10.36 -0.73
CA VAL A 319 -5.79 -9.70 -1.76
C VAL A 319 -4.48 -9.19 -1.16
N ASN A 320 -3.40 -9.16 -1.95
CA ASN A 320 -2.11 -8.65 -1.51
C ASN A 320 -2.15 -7.13 -1.26
N ARG A 321 -3.00 -6.41 -2.00
CA ARG A 321 -3.20 -4.96 -1.86
C ARG A 321 -4.64 -4.55 -2.12
N PHE A 322 -5.37 -4.21 -1.07
CA PHE A 322 -6.75 -3.67 -1.11
C PHE A 322 -6.82 -2.17 -0.84
N ILE A 323 -5.68 -1.52 -0.60
CA ILE A 323 -5.60 -0.07 -0.39
C ILE A 323 -4.35 0.47 -1.08
N SER A 324 -4.47 1.62 -1.74
CA SER A 324 -3.41 2.23 -2.54
C SER A 324 -3.34 3.73 -2.27
N VAL A 325 -2.12 4.25 -2.17
CA VAL A 325 -1.82 5.69 -2.09
C VAL A 325 -1.17 6.08 -3.40
N ASP A 326 -1.74 7.09 -4.06
CA ASP A 326 -1.12 7.69 -5.23
C ASP A 326 -0.05 8.74 -4.81
N ALA A 327 0.80 9.14 -5.74
CA ALA A 327 1.89 10.08 -5.48
C ALA A 327 1.42 11.45 -4.95
N ASP A 328 0.21 11.89 -5.28
CA ASP A 328 -0.38 13.15 -4.78
C ASP A 328 -1.05 13.02 -3.42
N GLY A 329 -1.17 11.79 -2.90
CA GLY A 329 -1.67 11.47 -1.58
C GLY A 329 -3.16 11.16 -1.49
N ALA A 330 -3.84 10.94 -2.62
CA ALA A 330 -5.15 10.34 -2.64
C ALA A 330 -5.08 8.85 -2.30
N VAL A 331 -6.00 8.43 -1.44
CA VAL A 331 -6.08 7.05 -0.97
C VAL A 331 -7.33 6.41 -1.52
N TYR A 332 -7.16 5.26 -2.15
CA TYR A 332 -8.25 4.45 -2.67
C TYR A 332 -8.30 3.11 -1.95
N TYR A 333 -9.52 2.64 -1.72
CA TYR A 333 -9.82 1.36 -1.10
C TYR A 333 -10.63 0.49 -2.05
N MET A 334 -10.24 -0.77 -2.21
CA MET A 334 -10.90 -1.76 -3.06
C MET A 334 -11.66 -2.76 -2.19
N ARG A 335 -12.93 -3.02 -2.52
CA ARG A 335 -13.79 -3.94 -1.79
C ARG A 335 -14.60 -4.82 -2.73
N ARG A 336 -14.72 -6.12 -2.44
CA ARG A 336 -15.76 -6.96 -3.05
C ARG A 336 -17.07 -6.78 -2.31
N LEU A 337 -18.13 -6.55 -3.08
CA LEU A 337 -19.50 -6.59 -2.60
C LEU A 337 -20.06 -7.98 -2.92
N LEU A 338 -20.20 -8.82 -1.87
CA LEU A 338 -20.63 -10.22 -2.02
C LEU A 338 -22.03 -10.34 -2.66
N ASN A 339 -22.93 -9.41 -2.33
CA ASN A 339 -24.32 -9.47 -2.79
C ASN A 339 -24.52 -9.00 -4.23
N SER A 340 -23.55 -8.29 -4.83
CA SER A 340 -23.68 -7.73 -6.18
C SER A 340 -22.67 -8.29 -7.18
N ASN A 341 -21.81 -9.22 -6.76
CA ASN A 341 -20.69 -9.76 -7.55
C ASN A 341 -19.90 -8.65 -8.27
N ARG A 342 -19.58 -7.58 -7.53
CA ARG A 342 -18.82 -6.42 -8.02
C ARG A 342 -17.64 -6.13 -7.12
N ILE A 343 -16.62 -5.52 -7.71
CA ILE A 343 -15.55 -4.86 -7.00
C ILE A 343 -15.85 -3.36 -7.04
N SER A 344 -15.90 -2.73 -5.88
CA SER A 344 -16.14 -1.31 -5.74
C SER A 344 -14.87 -0.63 -5.24
N PHE A 345 -14.56 0.53 -5.82
CA PHE A 345 -13.38 1.33 -5.50
C PHE A 345 -13.84 2.64 -4.86
N TYR A 346 -13.33 2.94 -3.66
CA TYR A 346 -13.73 4.10 -2.86
C TYR A 346 -12.55 5.05 -2.70
N LYS A 347 -12.76 6.33 -2.97
CA LYS A 347 -11.78 7.38 -2.66
C LYS A 347 -12.01 7.86 -1.22
N LEU A 348 -11.01 7.73 -0.36
CA LEU A 348 -11.07 8.26 1.00
C LEU A 348 -10.87 9.77 0.99
N LYS A 349 -11.54 10.48 1.91
CA LYS A 349 -11.43 11.93 2.08
C LYS A 349 -10.65 12.24 3.36
N PHE A 350 -9.71 13.18 3.28
CA PHE A 350 -8.85 13.64 4.37
C PHE A 350 -8.93 15.15 4.54
#